data_AF-A0A661ZWP8-F1
#
_entry.id   AF-A0A661ZWP8-F1
#
_cell.length_a   1.000
_cell.length_b   1.000
_cell.length_c   1.000
_cell.angle_alpha   90.00
_cell.angle_beta   90.00
_cell.angle_gamma   90.00
#
_symmetry.space_group_name_H-M   'P 1'
#
loop_
_entity.id
_entity.type
_entity.pdbx_description
1 polymer ?
#
loop_
_entity_poly.entity_id
_entity_poly.type
_entity_poly.pdbx_seq_one_letter_code
_entity_poly.pdbx_strand_id
1 'polypeptide(L)'
;KDAILFPKIGLTIPLYRKKYNAMVNEAVFLQESVTNQKVEKKNVLETLFENTNKNYRDANRRLELYHRQSILAYQAMQILQVEYSTRNKNFEEILRMERRLLKYSLELEKARADKNAAVAFTEYLMGK
;
A
#
# COMPACT_ATOMS: atom_id res chain seq x y z
N LYS A 1 -28.69 -57.78 42.30
CA LYS A 1 -29.39 -56.50 42.06
C LYS A 1 -29.36 -56.31 40.56
N ASP A 2 -30.41 -56.78 39.88
CA ASP A 2 -30.45 -56.80 38.42
C ASP A 2 -31.04 -55.48 37.94
N ALA A 3 -30.20 -54.64 37.34
CA ALA A 3 -30.61 -53.42 36.68
C ALA A 3 -31.04 -53.77 35.25
N ILE A 4 -32.35 -53.87 35.03
CA ILE A 4 -32.90 -53.99 33.68
C ILE A 4 -32.89 -52.59 33.05
N LEU A 5 -31.93 -52.37 32.13
CA LEU A 5 -31.86 -51.16 31.32
C LEU A 5 -32.65 -51.39 30.04
N PHE A 6 -33.80 -50.73 29.87
CA PHE A 6 -34.58 -50.79 28.62
C PHE A 6 -34.06 -49.74 27.62
N PRO A 7 -33.68 -50.12 26.39
CA PRO A 7 -33.33 -49.16 25.35
C PRO A 7 -34.60 -48.44 24.86
N LYS A 8 -34.60 -47.10 24.86
CA LYS A 8 -35.63 -46.28 24.21
C LYS A 8 -35.12 -45.85 22.84
N ILE A 9 -35.89 -46.13 21.79
CA ILE A 9 -35.62 -45.65 20.43
C ILE A 9 -36.69 -44.60 20.10
N GLY A 10 -36.28 -43.36 19.82
CA GLY A 10 -37.18 -42.27 19.44
C GLY A 10 -37.09 -41.95 17.95
N LEU A 11 -38.22 -41.88 17.26
CA LEU A 11 -38.32 -41.46 15.86
C LEU A 11 -38.97 -40.07 15.79
N THR A 12 -38.30 -39.08 15.20
CA THR A 12 -38.85 -37.72 15.04
C THR A 12 -39.17 -37.47 13.56
N ILE A 13 -40.44 -37.20 13.25
CA ILE A 13 -40.90 -36.91 11.89
C ILE A 13 -41.18 -35.39 11.77
N PRO A 14 -40.42 -34.65 10.94
CA PRO A 14 -40.62 -33.22 10.78
C PRO A 14 -41.88 -32.92 9.95
N LEU A 15 -42.87 -32.27 10.57
CA LEU A 15 -44.14 -31.91 9.92
C LEU A 15 -44.06 -30.58 9.12
N TYR A 16 -43.23 -29.62 9.56
CA TYR A 16 -43.15 -28.28 8.97
C TYR A 16 -41.99 -28.10 7.97
N ARG A 17 -42.10 -28.71 6.78
CA ARG A 17 -41.04 -28.70 5.75
C ARG A 17 -40.62 -27.30 5.28
N LYS A 18 -41.52 -26.31 5.29
CA LYS A 18 -41.21 -24.91 4.91
C LYS A 18 -40.12 -24.29 5.79
N LYS A 19 -40.14 -24.56 7.12
CA LYS A 19 -39.14 -24.07 8.06
C LYS A 19 -37.76 -24.66 7.75
N TYR A 20 -37.70 -25.96 7.50
CA TYR A 20 -36.45 -26.64 7.14
C TYR A 20 -35.88 -26.12 5.82
N ASN A 21 -36.72 -25.94 4.80
CA ASN A 21 -36.29 -25.36 3.52
C ASN A 21 -35.74 -23.94 3.70
N ALA A 22 -36.36 -23.11 4.54
CA ALA A 22 -35.86 -21.77 4.85
C ALA A 22 -34.48 -21.81 5.53
N MET A 23 -34.28 -22.70 6.52
CA MET A 23 -32.98 -22.88 7.18
C MET A 23 -31.90 -23.38 6.22
N VAL A 24 -32.24 -24.27 5.28
CA VAL A 24 -31.31 -24.73 4.24
C VAL A 24 -30.94 -23.58 3.31
N ASN A 25 -31.91 -22.79 2.85
CA ASN A 25 -31.65 -21.63 2.00
C ASN A 25 -30.81 -20.57 2.71
N GLU A 26 -31.06 -20.30 3.99
CA GLU A 26 -30.24 -19.40 4.82
C GLU A 26 -28.78 -19.88 4.89
N ALA A 27 -28.56 -21.18 5.13
CA ALA A 27 -27.22 -21.75 5.14
C ALA A 27 -26.51 -21.64 3.77
N VAL A 28 -27.25 -21.81 2.68
CA VAL A 28 -26.73 -21.61 1.30
C VAL A 28 -26.35 -20.14 1.08
N PHE A 29 -27.20 -19.18 1.45
CA PHE A 29 -26.88 -17.76 1.34
C PHE A 29 -25.69 -17.35 2.22
N LEU A 30 -25.56 -17.94 3.42
CA LEU A 30 -24.40 -17.72 4.28
C LEU A 30 -23.11 -18.25 3.62
N GLN A 31 -23.15 -19.45 3.03
CA GLN A 31 -22.03 -20.02 2.30
C GLN A 31 -21.62 -19.13 1.11
N GLU A 32 -22.59 -18.64 0.35
CA GLU A 32 -22.37 -17.70 -0.76
C GLU A 32 -21.77 -16.39 -0.27
N SER A 33 -22.30 -15.83 0.83
CA SER A 33 -21.76 -14.61 1.46
C SER A 33 -20.30 -14.77 1.86
N VAL A 34 -19.94 -15.88 2.52
CA VAL A 34 -18.54 -16.17 2.90
C VAL A 34 -17.65 -16.32 1.66
N THR A 35 -18.16 -16.94 0.60
CA THR A 35 -17.43 -17.07 -0.67
C THR A 35 -17.17 -15.70 -1.30
N ASN A 36 -18.19 -14.83 -1.34
CA ASN A 36 -18.06 -13.47 -1.85
C ASN A 36 -17.10 -12.63 -1.00
N GLN A 37 -17.16 -12.75 0.34
CA GLN A 37 -16.22 -12.07 1.24
C GLN A 37 -14.77 -12.50 1.00
N LYS A 38 -14.54 -13.78 0.72
CA LYS A 38 -13.20 -14.28 0.36
C LYS A 38 -12.69 -13.65 -0.94
N VAL A 39 -13.54 -13.58 -1.96
CA VAL A 39 -13.21 -12.94 -3.25
C VAL A 39 -12.90 -11.45 -3.04
N GLU A 40 -13.75 -10.75 -2.30
CA GLU A 40 -13.55 -9.33 -1.99
C GLU A 40 -12.21 -9.11 -1.26
N LYS A 41 -11.91 -9.94 -0.25
CA LYS A 41 -10.64 -9.83 0.46
C LYS A 41 -9.43 -10.03 -0.45
N LYS A 42 -9.52 -10.94 -1.42
CA LYS A 42 -8.47 -11.13 -2.44
C LYS A 42 -8.32 -9.88 -3.31
N ASN A 43 -9.42 -9.34 -3.81
CA ASN A 43 -9.41 -8.15 -4.67
C ASN A 43 -8.82 -6.92 -3.95
N VAL A 44 -9.15 -6.76 -2.67
CA VAL A 44 -8.59 -5.69 -1.82
C VAL A 44 -7.08 -5.86 -1.66
N LEU A 45 -6.60 -7.08 -1.38
CA LEU A 45 -5.16 -7.35 -1.26
C LEU A 45 -4.41 -7.11 -2.58
N GLU A 46 -4.98 -7.52 -3.70
CA GLU A 46 -4.43 -7.28 -5.04
C GLU A 46 -4.35 -5.78 -5.34
N THR A 47 -5.41 -5.03 -5.05
CA THR A 47 -5.44 -3.58 -5.20
C THR A 47 -4.41 -2.88 -4.31
N LEU A 48 -4.26 -3.31 -3.06
CA LEU A 48 -3.25 -2.77 -2.14
C LEU A 48 -1.85 -3.05 -2.65
N PHE A 49 -1.58 -4.26 -3.13
CA PHE A 49 -0.28 -4.63 -3.68
C PHE A 49 0.07 -3.81 -4.93
N GLU A 50 -0.84 -3.69 -5.89
CA GLU A 50 -0.60 -2.93 -7.12
C GLU A 50 -0.35 -1.44 -6.83
N ASN A 51 -1.10 -0.85 -5.91
CA ASN A 51 -0.86 0.54 -5.49
C ASN A 51 0.50 0.70 -4.80
N THR A 52 0.91 -0.26 -3.98
CA THR A 52 2.21 -0.25 -3.30
C THR A 52 3.35 -0.36 -4.31
N ASN A 53 3.24 -1.28 -5.27
CA ASN A 53 4.21 -1.45 -6.35
C ASN A 53 4.30 -0.18 -7.22
N LYS A 54 3.16 0.44 -7.54
CA LYS A 54 3.11 1.73 -8.23
C LYS A 54 3.87 2.80 -7.44
N ASN A 55 3.63 2.93 -6.14
CA ASN A 55 4.30 3.91 -5.28
C ASN A 55 5.81 3.66 -5.20
N TYR A 56 6.24 2.41 -5.08
CA TYR A 56 7.64 2.02 -5.12
C TYR A 56 8.33 2.42 -6.43
N ARG A 57 7.68 2.14 -7.58
CA ARG A 57 8.20 2.53 -8.90
C ARG A 57 8.25 4.05 -9.06
N ASP A 58 7.24 4.77 -8.57
CA ASP A 58 7.23 6.23 -8.59
C ASP A 58 8.37 6.83 -7.76
N ALA A 59 8.56 6.34 -6.54
CA ALA A 59 9.63 6.76 -5.65
C ALA A 59 11.02 6.55 -6.28
N ASN A 60 11.24 5.41 -6.98
CA ASN A 60 12.48 5.19 -7.72
C ASN A 60 12.70 6.20 -8.86
N ARG A 61 11.65 6.53 -9.63
CA ARG A 61 11.73 7.56 -10.68
C ARG A 61 12.05 8.92 -10.09
N ARG A 62 11.40 9.29 -8.97
CA ARG A 62 11.64 10.55 -8.26
C ARG A 62 13.05 10.63 -7.69
N LEU A 63 13.59 9.54 -7.14
CA LEU A 63 14.97 9.46 -6.67
C LEU A 63 15.95 9.80 -7.79
N GLU A 64 15.82 9.14 -8.94
CA GLU A 64 16.69 9.39 -10.08
C GLU A 64 16.57 10.84 -10.59
N LEU A 65 15.33 11.32 -10.74
CA LEU A 65 15.03 12.66 -11.20
C LEU A 65 15.63 13.75 -10.28
N TYR A 66 15.44 13.65 -8.97
CA TYR A 66 15.94 14.64 -8.03
C TYR A 66 17.44 14.53 -7.81
N HIS A 67 18.03 13.35 -7.96
CA HIS A 67 19.48 13.19 -7.95
C HIS A 67 20.12 13.96 -9.12
N ARG A 68 19.61 13.73 -10.35
CA ARG A 68 20.07 14.46 -11.55
C ARG A 68 19.86 15.97 -11.42
N GLN A 69 18.69 16.42 -10.96
CA GLN A 69 18.41 17.84 -10.78
C GLN A 69 19.31 18.50 -9.72
N SER A 70 19.63 17.79 -8.64
CA SER A 70 20.56 18.30 -7.61
C SER A 70 21.96 18.52 -8.19
N ILE A 71 22.46 17.57 -9.00
CA ILE A 71 23.76 17.70 -9.67
C ILE A 71 23.75 18.92 -10.62
N LEU A 72 22.73 19.04 -11.46
CA LEU A 72 22.62 20.15 -12.42
C LEU A 72 22.50 21.51 -11.70
N ALA A 73 21.72 21.58 -10.63
CA ALA A 73 21.58 22.80 -9.83
C ALA A 73 22.91 23.20 -9.16
N TYR A 74 23.65 22.24 -8.64
CA TYR A 74 24.98 22.47 -8.07
C TYR A 74 25.96 22.99 -9.12
N GLN A 75 26.02 22.37 -10.30
CA GLN A 75 26.86 22.83 -11.41
C GLN A 75 26.50 24.24 -11.87
N ALA A 76 25.20 24.54 -12.02
CA ALA A 76 24.74 25.87 -12.38
C ALA A 76 25.09 26.92 -11.30
N MET A 77 24.96 26.57 -10.02
CA MET A 77 25.36 27.45 -8.91
C MET A 77 26.86 27.76 -8.95
N GLN A 78 27.71 26.77 -9.23
CA GLN A 78 29.15 26.97 -9.36
C GLN A 78 29.50 27.95 -10.49
N ILE A 79 28.84 27.82 -11.64
CA ILE A 79 29.01 28.75 -12.77
C ILE A 79 28.62 30.18 -12.35
N LEU A 80 27.46 30.35 -11.70
CA LEU A 80 27.00 31.65 -11.23
C LEU A 80 27.96 32.28 -10.21
N GLN A 81 28.58 31.48 -9.34
CA GLN A 81 29.59 31.95 -8.38
C GLN A 81 30.87 32.45 -9.07
N VAL A 82 31.33 31.76 -10.12
CA VAL A 82 32.47 32.21 -10.95
C VAL A 82 32.14 33.51 -11.69
N GLU A 83 30.96 33.61 -12.28
CA GLU A 83 30.50 34.83 -12.97
C GLU A 83 30.39 36.02 -12.01
N TYR A 84 29.83 35.80 -10.82
CA TYR A 84 29.74 36.86 -9.79
C TYR A 84 31.12 37.37 -9.40
N SER A 85 32.08 36.47 -9.18
CA SER A 85 33.46 36.83 -8.80
C SER A 85 34.20 37.65 -9.87
N THR A 86 33.79 37.55 -11.13
CA THR A 86 34.43 38.25 -12.26
C THR A 86 33.75 39.56 -12.66
N ARG A 87 32.44 39.71 -12.40
CA ARG A 87 31.64 40.88 -12.84
C ARG A 87 30.87 41.62 -11.74
N ASN A 88 30.92 41.16 -10.48
CA ASN A 88 30.29 41.77 -9.29
C ASN A 88 28.79 42.13 -9.46
N LYS A 89 28.04 41.35 -10.23
CA LYS A 89 26.58 41.51 -10.43
C LYS A 89 25.86 40.16 -10.27
N ASN A 90 24.59 40.19 -9.84
CA ASN A 90 23.65 39.04 -9.80
C ASN A 90 23.77 38.03 -8.63
N PHE A 91 24.09 38.48 -7.41
CA PHE A 91 24.06 37.61 -6.21
C PHE A 91 22.69 36.94 -5.97
N GLU A 92 21.58 37.60 -6.35
CA GLU A 92 20.23 37.04 -6.22
C GLU A 92 20.05 35.71 -6.99
N GLU A 93 20.68 35.56 -8.15
CA GLU A 93 20.59 34.33 -8.94
C GLU A 93 21.33 33.16 -8.27
N ILE A 94 22.43 33.45 -7.56
CA ILE A 94 23.12 32.46 -6.72
C ILE A 94 22.18 31.98 -5.61
N LEU A 95 21.57 32.91 -4.87
CA LEU A 95 20.61 32.58 -3.80
C LEU A 95 19.41 31.78 -4.33
N ARG A 96 18.91 32.14 -5.52
CA ARG A 96 17.82 31.41 -6.16
C ARG A 96 18.23 29.99 -6.52
N MET A 97 19.46 29.79 -7.01
CA MET A 97 19.97 28.46 -7.34
C MET A 97 20.24 27.61 -6.10
N GLU A 98 20.78 28.20 -5.04
CA GLU A 98 20.98 27.54 -3.75
C GLU A 98 19.66 27.03 -3.16
N ARG A 99 18.60 27.86 -3.20
CA ARG A 99 17.25 27.42 -2.79
C ARG A 99 16.72 26.26 -3.62
N ARG A 100 17.00 26.24 -4.94
CA ARG A 100 16.60 25.12 -5.81
C ARG A 100 17.38 23.86 -5.46
N LEU A 101 18.68 23.95 -5.20
CA LEU A 101 19.50 22.83 -4.76
C LEU A 101 18.95 22.23 -3.47
N LEU A 102 18.68 23.07 -2.45
CA LEU A 102 18.08 22.63 -1.19
C LEU A 102 16.72 21.94 -1.40
N LYS A 103 15.88 22.49 -2.28
CA LYS A 103 14.60 21.88 -2.65
C LYS A 103 14.77 20.49 -3.27
N TYR A 104 15.71 20.33 -4.20
CA TYR A 104 15.97 19.04 -4.84
C TYR A 104 16.55 18.02 -3.87
N SER A 105 17.45 18.42 -2.98
CA SER A 105 17.97 17.54 -1.92
C SER A 105 16.87 17.09 -0.97
N LEU A 106 15.97 18.00 -0.56
CA LEU A 106 14.82 17.64 0.27
C LEU A 106 13.90 16.64 -0.43
N GLU A 107 13.58 16.87 -1.71
CA GLU A 107 12.73 15.98 -2.47
C GLU A 107 13.38 14.62 -2.76
N LEU A 108 14.71 14.57 -2.88
CA LEU A 108 15.47 13.32 -2.97
C LEU A 108 15.32 12.49 -1.69
N GLU A 109 15.46 13.10 -0.52
CA GLU A 109 15.30 12.40 0.76
C GLU A 109 13.85 11.95 1.00
N LYS A 110 12.86 12.77 0.61
CA LYS A 110 11.45 12.34 0.63
C LYS A 110 11.22 11.12 -0.27
N ALA A 111 11.74 11.13 -1.50
CA ALA A 111 11.60 10.00 -2.41
C ALA A 111 12.28 8.73 -1.85
N ARG A 112 13.38 8.89 -1.10
CA ARG A 112 14.03 7.78 -0.38
C ARG A 112 13.14 7.22 0.74
N ALA A 113 12.55 8.10 1.54
CA ALA A 113 11.61 7.71 2.59
C ALA A 113 10.37 7.02 2.01
N ASP A 114 9.77 7.57 0.95
CA ASP A 114 8.61 7.00 0.25
C ASP A 114 8.92 5.59 -0.29
N LYS A 115 10.12 5.40 -0.87
CA LYS A 115 10.58 4.08 -1.34
C LYS A 115 10.66 3.09 -0.19
N ASN A 116 11.29 3.47 0.93
CA ASN A 116 11.45 2.60 2.08
C ASN A 116 10.10 2.25 2.72
N ALA A 117 9.17 3.20 2.80
CA ALA A 117 7.82 2.97 3.27
C ALA A 117 7.07 1.98 2.37
N ALA A 118 7.21 2.09 1.04
CA ALA A 118 6.61 1.13 0.10
C ALA A 118 7.21 -0.28 0.24
N VAL A 119 8.51 -0.40 0.51
CA VAL A 119 9.17 -1.69 0.77
C VAL A 119 8.63 -2.31 2.07
N ALA A 120 8.62 -1.56 3.17
CA ALA A 120 8.09 -2.03 4.45
C ALA A 120 6.61 -2.44 4.36
N PHE A 121 5.80 -1.69 3.61
CA PHE A 121 4.40 -2.03 3.40
C PHE A 121 4.23 -3.28 2.52
N THR A 122 5.14 -3.50 1.56
CA THR A 122 5.17 -4.74 0.77
C THR A 122 5.48 -5.94 1.68
N GLU A 123 6.45 -5.82 2.60
CA GLU A 123 6.77 -6.86 3.58
C GLU A 123 5.57 -7.17 4.49
N TYR A 124 4.87 -6.13 4.97
CA TYR A 124 3.63 -6.28 5.73
C TYR A 124 2.54 -7.04 4.95
N LEU A 125 2.32 -6.72 3.66
CA LEU A 125 1.35 -7.44 2.82
C LEU A 125 1.75 -8.91 2.61
N MET A 126 3.04 -9.23 2.66
CA MET A 126 3.57 -10.60 2.60
C MET A 126 3.56 -11.33 3.95
N GLY A 127 3.15 -10.66 5.03
CA GLY A 127 3.13 -11.22 6.39
C GLY A 127 4.52 -11.40 6.99
N LYS A 128 5.47 -10.54 6.63
CA LYS A 128 6.82 -10.49 7.20
C LYS A 128 7.01 -9.32 8.15
#